data_AF-A0A0F9AZN7-F1
#
_entry.id   AF-A0A0F9AZN7-F1
#
_cell.length_a   1.000
_cell.length_b   1.000
_cell.length_c   1.000
_cell.angle_alpha   90.00
_cell.angle_beta   90.00
_cell.angle_gamma   90.00
#
_symmetry.space_group_name_H-M   'P 1'
#
loop_
_entity.id
_entity.type
_entity.pdbx_description
1 polymer ?
#
loop_
_entity_poly.entity_id
_entity_poly.type
_entity_poly.pdbx_seq_one_letter_code
_entity_poly.pdbx_strand_id
1 'polypeptide(L)'
;MEITIVDSAFMGHSFSASLGDENVHEAPEFIRWIPEPIPNKPIFFTDGQIKTVPKFGRSGHNVAWLLEPHGLRPDAYHDALEFEEYFGTVLTFDHRYLHREKWRFYPFGGSWIHLQNWGLREKTRIVSILASQKNTTEGHKLRHAVRYRYLD
;
A
#
# COMPACT_ATOMS: atom_id res chain seq x y z
N MET A 1 20.64 1.69 -0.23
CA MET A 1 20.66 0.29 0.28
C MET A 1 19.76 -0.58 -0.58
N GLU A 2 20.21 -1.75 -1.01
CA GLU A 2 19.35 -2.67 -1.77
C GLU A 2 18.43 -3.45 -0.84
N ILE A 3 17.15 -3.53 -1.21
CA ILE A 3 16.09 -4.26 -0.48
C ILE A 3 15.32 -5.11 -1.47
N THR A 4 15.00 -6.34 -1.08
CA THR A 4 14.24 -7.26 -1.93
C THR A 4 12.74 -6.99 -1.81
N ILE A 5 12.05 -6.97 -2.95
CA ILE A 5 10.58 -7.04 -3.01
C ILE A 5 10.15 -8.22 -3.88
N VAL A 6 9.25 -9.05 -3.36
CA VAL A 6 8.74 -10.23 -4.05
C VAL A 6 7.44 -9.87 -4.78
N ASP A 7 7.48 -8.88 -5.67
CA ASP A 7 6.33 -8.51 -6.51
C ASP A 7 6.77 -7.85 -7.83
N SER A 8 6.53 -8.53 -8.95
CA SER A 8 6.92 -8.03 -10.27
C SER A 8 6.05 -6.87 -10.76
N ALA A 9 4.83 -6.69 -10.24
CA ALA A 9 3.98 -5.55 -10.57
C ALA A 9 4.63 -4.23 -10.13
N PHE A 10 5.40 -4.27 -9.04
CA PHE A 10 6.15 -3.13 -8.52
C PHE A 10 7.48 -2.88 -9.26
N MET A 11 7.93 -3.83 -10.09
CA MET A 11 9.19 -3.74 -10.83
C MET A 11 9.02 -3.19 -12.26
N GLY A 12 7.79 -3.19 -12.81
CA GLY A 12 7.50 -2.80 -14.19
C GLY A 12 7.42 -1.28 -14.47
N HIS A 13 7.46 -0.45 -13.43
CA HIS A 13 7.35 1.02 -13.54
C HIS A 13 8.71 1.69 -13.35
N SER A 14 9.53 1.68 -14.40
CA SER A 14 10.94 2.06 -14.36
C SER A 14 11.25 3.52 -14.01
N PHE A 15 10.26 4.42 -13.91
CA PHE A 15 10.52 5.87 -13.73
C PHE A 15 9.50 6.70 -12.94
N SER A 16 8.45 6.16 -12.32
CA SER A 16 7.43 7.06 -11.72
C SER A 16 6.77 6.66 -10.40
N ALA A 17 7.14 5.58 -9.73
CA ALA A 17 6.44 5.19 -8.49
C ALA A 17 7.24 4.13 -7.72
N SER A 18 8.50 4.40 -7.44
CA SER A 18 9.32 3.48 -6.66
C SER A 18 8.79 3.38 -5.23
N LEU A 19 7.85 2.44 -5.06
CA LEU A 19 7.77 1.54 -3.93
C LEU A 19 7.62 2.26 -2.59
N GLY A 20 6.44 2.85 -2.40
CA GLY A 20 6.06 3.52 -1.16
C GLY A 20 6.15 5.04 -1.22
N ASP A 21 6.65 5.62 -2.32
CA ASP A 21 6.53 7.05 -2.56
C ASP A 21 5.29 7.36 -3.39
N GLU A 22 4.58 8.38 -2.94
CA GLU A 22 3.28 8.80 -3.44
C GLU A 22 3.43 9.95 -4.41
N ASN A 23 4.63 10.52 -4.49
CA ASN A 23 5.02 11.51 -5.49
C ASN A 23 5.52 10.80 -6.75
N VAL A 24 4.74 10.90 -7.82
CA VAL A 24 5.00 10.24 -9.12
C VAL A 24 6.33 10.64 -9.79
N HIS A 25 7.10 11.54 -9.20
CA HIS A 25 8.35 12.07 -9.75
C HIS A 25 9.58 11.83 -8.87
N GLU A 26 9.41 11.14 -7.74
CA GLU A 26 10.47 10.98 -6.76
C GLU A 26 10.77 9.50 -6.54
N ALA A 27 12.06 9.20 -6.49
CA ALA A 27 12.55 7.87 -6.16
C ALA A 27 13.16 7.87 -4.76
N PRO A 28 13.05 6.76 -4.01
CA PRO A 28 13.61 6.70 -2.68
C PRO A 28 15.13 6.88 -2.77
N GLU A 29 15.63 7.88 -2.06
CA GLU A 29 17.06 8.23 -2.08
C GLU A 29 17.93 7.19 -1.37
N PHE A 30 17.37 6.56 -0.33
CA PHE A 30 18.13 5.69 0.58
C PHE A 30 18.01 4.21 0.26
N ILE A 31 17.02 3.81 -0.53
CA ILE A 31 16.75 2.40 -0.83
C ILE A 31 16.59 2.16 -2.32
N ARG A 32 16.99 0.97 -2.76
CA ARG A 32 16.82 0.49 -4.12
C ARG A 32 16.17 -0.87 -4.07
N TRP A 33 15.08 -1.01 -4.78
CA TRP A 33 14.33 -2.25 -4.82
C TRP A 33 14.88 -3.18 -5.88
N ILE A 34 14.99 -4.45 -5.51
CA ILE A 34 15.45 -5.51 -6.40
C ILE A 34 14.54 -6.74 -6.26
N PRO A 35 14.39 -7.54 -7.32
CA PRO A 35 13.55 -8.73 -7.28
C PRO A 35 14.26 -9.93 -6.64
N GLU A 36 15.59 -9.96 -6.63
CA GLU A 36 16.35 -11.07 -6.05
C GLU A 36 16.53 -10.94 -4.53
N PRO A 37 16.25 -12.01 -3.76
CA PRO A 37 16.56 -12.08 -2.33
C PRO A 37 18.06 -11.95 -2.06
N ILE A 38 18.42 -11.02 -1.17
CA ILE A 38 19.78 -10.95 -0.61
C ILE A 38 19.78 -11.57 0.79
N PRO A 39 20.70 -12.52 1.08
CA PRO A 39 20.84 -13.09 2.41
C PRO A 39 20.99 -12.02 3.51
N ASN A 40 20.29 -12.21 4.63
CA ASN A 40 20.31 -11.32 5.80
C ASN A 40 19.86 -9.87 5.54
N LYS A 41 19.19 -9.60 4.41
CA LYS A 41 18.54 -8.32 4.15
C LYS A 41 17.01 -8.45 4.20
N PRO A 42 16.29 -7.35 4.44
CA PRO A 42 14.83 -7.37 4.43
C PRO A 42 14.25 -7.83 3.09
N ILE A 43 13.17 -8.62 3.17
CA ILE A 43 12.40 -9.09 2.02
C ILE A 43 10.96 -8.66 2.22
N PHE A 44 10.43 -7.87 1.29
CA PHE A 44 9.07 -7.33 1.34
C PHE A 44 8.10 -8.18 0.52
N PHE A 45 6.95 -8.45 1.12
CA PHE A 45 5.84 -9.21 0.53
C PHE A 45 4.58 -8.32 0.53
N THR A 46 4.13 -7.91 -0.66
CA THR A 46 2.91 -7.12 -0.85
C THR A 46 1.66 -7.99 -0.73
N ASP A 47 0.48 -7.38 -0.70
CA ASP A 47 -0.83 -8.05 -0.56
C ASP A 47 -1.02 -9.30 -1.43
N GLY A 48 -0.50 -9.31 -2.66
CA GLY A 48 -0.62 -10.46 -3.58
C GLY A 48 0.31 -11.63 -3.28
N GLN A 49 1.30 -11.42 -2.40
CA GLN A 49 2.51 -12.23 -2.31
C GLN A 49 2.75 -12.78 -0.90
N ILE A 50 1.97 -12.34 0.09
CA ILE A 50 2.09 -12.76 1.50
C ILE A 50 2.09 -14.28 1.65
N LYS A 51 1.14 -14.99 1.01
CA LYS A 51 1.07 -16.47 1.03
C LYS A 51 2.29 -17.19 0.47
N THR A 52 3.22 -16.49 -0.18
CA THR A 52 4.44 -17.09 -0.74
C THR A 52 5.59 -17.14 0.26
N VAL A 53 5.47 -16.44 1.40
CA VAL A 53 6.52 -16.37 2.42
C VAL A 53 7.05 -17.74 2.88
N PRO A 54 6.25 -18.84 2.94
CA PRO A 54 6.79 -20.13 3.35
C PRO A 54 7.93 -20.65 2.47
N LYS A 55 8.01 -20.23 1.20
CA LYS A 55 9.10 -20.58 0.27
C LYS A 55 10.45 -19.99 0.68
N PHE A 56 10.45 -18.95 1.52
CA PHE A 56 11.65 -18.24 2.00
C PHE A 56 12.03 -18.64 3.43
N GLY A 57 11.22 -19.50 4.07
CA GLY A 57 11.40 -19.88 5.46
C GLY A 57 11.03 -18.78 6.45
N ARG A 58 11.06 -19.12 7.75
CA ARG A 58 10.79 -18.16 8.82
C ARG A 58 12.02 -17.27 9.01
N SER A 59 11.84 -15.96 9.02
CA SER A 59 12.93 -15.01 9.18
C SER A 59 12.48 -13.71 9.80
N GLY A 60 13.29 -13.15 10.70
CA GLY A 60 13.10 -11.80 11.24
C GLY A 60 13.28 -10.71 10.17
N HIS A 61 13.81 -11.05 9.00
CA HIS A 61 13.99 -10.13 7.88
C HIS A 61 12.79 -10.11 6.90
N ASN A 62 11.85 -11.04 7.03
CA ASN A 62 10.65 -11.04 6.19
C ASN A 62 9.67 -9.96 6.69
N VAL A 63 9.21 -9.12 5.77
CA VAL A 63 8.29 -8.01 6.04
C VAL A 63 7.02 -8.21 5.20
N ALA A 64 5.89 -8.45 5.85
CA ALA A 64 4.60 -8.36 5.19
C ALA A 64 4.21 -6.89 5.05
N TRP A 65 3.74 -6.47 3.89
CA TRP A 65 3.37 -5.09 3.59
C TRP A 65 1.96 -5.04 3.02
N LEU A 66 0.99 -4.73 3.89
CA LEU A 66 -0.44 -4.67 3.58
C LEU A 66 -0.80 -3.26 3.14
N LEU A 67 -0.93 -3.07 1.83
CA LEU A 67 -1.17 -1.77 1.20
C LEU A 67 -2.66 -1.49 0.99
N GLU A 68 -3.46 -2.53 0.75
CA GLU A 68 -4.88 -2.39 0.49
C GLU A 68 -5.70 -2.53 1.78
N PRO A 69 -6.87 -1.88 1.89
CA PRO A 69 -7.73 -2.06 3.05
C PRO A 69 -8.27 -3.48 3.10
N HIS A 70 -8.44 -4.02 4.32
CA HIS A 70 -9.11 -5.30 4.56
C HIS A 70 -10.50 -5.40 3.89
N GLY A 71 -11.22 -4.28 3.73
CA GLY A 71 -12.51 -4.27 3.03
C GLY A 71 -12.41 -4.55 1.52
N LEU A 72 -11.22 -4.40 0.93
CA LEU A 72 -10.94 -4.70 -0.47
C LEU A 72 -10.14 -5.99 -0.63
N ARG A 73 -9.17 -6.25 0.25
CA ARG A 73 -8.27 -7.40 0.23
C ARG A 73 -8.28 -8.15 1.58
N PRO A 74 -9.40 -8.76 1.99
CA PRO A 74 -9.46 -9.52 3.25
C PRO A 74 -8.52 -10.74 3.22
N ASP A 75 -8.25 -11.28 2.03
CA ASP A 75 -7.32 -12.39 1.78
C ASP A 75 -5.90 -12.08 2.29
N ALA A 76 -5.37 -10.89 1.98
CA ALA A 76 -4.02 -10.52 2.37
C ALA A 76 -3.84 -10.47 3.90
N TYR A 77 -4.86 -9.98 4.63
CA TYR A 77 -4.85 -9.95 6.09
C TYR A 77 -4.99 -11.36 6.69
N HIS A 78 -5.81 -12.22 6.09
CA HIS A 78 -5.92 -13.62 6.49
C HIS A 78 -4.57 -14.32 6.34
N ASP A 79 -3.95 -14.23 5.16
CA ASP A 79 -2.64 -14.83 4.90
C ASP A 79 -1.57 -14.30 5.87
N ALA A 80 -1.59 -13.00 6.18
CA ALA A 80 -0.64 -12.39 7.11
C ALA A 80 -0.80 -12.90 8.56
N LEU A 81 -2.04 -13.21 8.97
CA LEU A 81 -2.33 -13.82 10.26
C LEU A 81 -1.95 -15.30 10.28
N GLU A 82 -2.27 -16.05 9.22
CA GLU A 82 -1.94 -17.47 9.08
C GLU A 82 -0.42 -17.69 9.11
N PHE A 83 0.33 -16.85 8.39
CA PHE A 83 1.79 -16.96 8.29
C PHE A 83 2.54 -15.96 9.19
N GLU A 84 1.93 -15.45 10.25
CA GLU A 84 2.53 -14.41 11.12
C GLU A 84 3.91 -14.80 11.69
N GLU A 85 4.13 -16.08 11.96
CA GLU A 85 5.41 -16.60 12.44
C GLU A 85 6.54 -16.55 11.39
N TYR A 86 6.21 -16.44 10.11
CA TYR A 86 7.18 -16.32 9.01
C TYR A 86 7.72 -14.91 8.85
N PHE A 87 7.06 -13.91 9.43
CA PHE A 87 7.44 -12.51 9.36
C PHE A 87 8.13 -12.03 10.63
N GLY A 88 9.11 -11.15 10.47
CA GLY A 88 9.64 -10.33 11.57
C GLY A 88 8.77 -9.11 11.85
N THR A 89 8.08 -8.59 10.82
CA THR A 89 7.20 -7.43 10.93
C THR A 89 6.07 -7.50 9.89
N VAL A 90 4.90 -7.01 10.28
CA VAL A 90 3.75 -6.80 9.40
C VAL A 90 3.41 -5.31 9.40
N LEU A 91 3.50 -4.67 8.25
CA LEU A 91 3.19 -3.25 8.05
C LEU A 91 1.75 -3.10 7.56
N THR A 92 0.96 -2.24 8.22
CA THR A 92 -0.41 -1.93 7.81
C THR A 92 -0.84 -0.55 8.32
N PHE A 93 -1.79 0.10 7.65
CA PHE A 93 -2.47 1.29 8.18
C PHE A 93 -3.68 0.93 9.06
N ASP A 94 -4.09 -0.33 9.09
CA ASP A 94 -5.32 -0.75 9.76
C ASP A 94 -5.12 -0.93 11.27
N HIS A 95 -5.65 0.02 12.04
CA HIS A 95 -5.51 0.07 13.49
C HIS A 95 -6.07 -1.15 14.21
N ARG A 96 -6.97 -1.92 13.58
CA ARG A 96 -7.56 -3.11 14.21
C ARG A 96 -6.52 -4.17 14.56
N TYR A 97 -5.39 -4.21 13.86
CA TYR A 97 -4.35 -5.23 14.05
C TYR A 97 -3.14 -4.75 14.85
N LEU A 98 -3.05 -3.47 15.19
CA LEU A 98 -1.86 -2.88 15.85
C LEU A 98 -1.66 -3.28 17.31
N HIS A 99 -2.63 -3.97 17.90
CA HIS A 99 -2.48 -4.58 19.23
C HIS A 99 -1.54 -5.80 19.23
N ARG A 100 -1.16 -6.31 18.05
CA ARG A 100 -0.29 -7.48 17.90
C ARG A 100 1.18 -7.07 17.88
N GLU A 101 2.04 -7.89 18.49
CA GLU A 101 3.45 -7.57 18.70
C GLU A 101 4.22 -7.29 17.42
N LYS A 102 3.98 -8.03 16.33
CA LYS A 102 4.71 -7.86 15.06
C LYS A 102 4.10 -6.82 14.12
N TRP A 103 2.92 -6.32 14.44
CA TRP A 103 2.16 -5.43 13.57
C TRP A 103 2.53 -3.99 13.87
N ARG A 104 2.86 -3.23 12.83
CA ARG A 104 3.33 -1.84 12.93
C ARG A 104 2.54 -0.97 11.98
N PHE A 105 2.24 0.23 12.47
CA PHE A 105 1.56 1.24 11.67
C PHE A 105 2.47 1.68 10.52
N TYR A 106 1.94 1.61 9.31
CA TYR A 106 2.56 2.14 8.11
C TYR A 106 1.48 2.90 7.33
N PRO A 107 1.53 4.24 7.27
CA PRO A 107 0.62 5.00 6.44
C PRO A 107 1.04 4.84 4.98
N PHE A 108 0.18 4.21 4.18
CA PHE A 108 0.37 4.10 2.74
C PHE A 108 -0.67 4.95 2.00
N GLY A 109 -0.22 5.69 0.99
CA GLY A 109 -1.04 6.34 -0.03
C GLY A 109 -0.95 7.87 -0.03
N GLY A 110 -0.82 8.48 -1.22
CA GLY A 110 -0.79 9.95 -1.36
C GLY A 110 -0.87 10.49 -2.76
N SER A 111 0.00 11.45 -3.10
CA SER A 111 -0.36 12.48 -4.07
C SER A 111 0.40 12.43 -5.40
N TRP A 112 -0.33 12.10 -6.46
CA TRP A 112 0.10 12.29 -7.84
C TRP A 112 0.10 13.77 -8.27
N ILE A 113 -0.27 14.69 -7.37
CA ILE A 113 -0.30 16.13 -7.63
C ILE A 113 1.11 16.66 -7.35
N HIS A 114 1.71 17.35 -8.33
CA HIS A 114 3.00 18.02 -8.11
C HIS A 114 2.94 19.02 -6.95
N LEU A 115 4.01 19.11 -6.15
CA LEU A 115 4.13 20.04 -5.02
C LEU A 115 3.73 21.49 -5.37
N GLN A 116 4.13 22.00 -6.54
CA GLN A 116 3.76 23.35 -7.01
C GLN A 116 2.24 23.56 -7.22
N ASN A 117 1.50 22.46 -7.38
CA ASN A 117 0.05 22.45 -7.52
C ASN A 117 -0.67 22.20 -6.19
N TRP A 118 0.06 21.94 -5.09
CA TRP A 118 -0.52 21.81 -3.76
C TRP A 118 -1.07 23.16 -3.27
N GLY A 119 -1.97 23.09 -2.30
CA GLY A 119 -2.55 24.27 -1.65
C GLY A 119 -4.07 24.32 -1.75
N LEU A 120 -4.66 25.23 -0.99
CA LEU A 120 -6.10 25.47 -0.98
C LEU A 120 -6.45 26.43 -2.12
N ARG A 121 -7.34 25.99 -3.01
CA ARG A 121 -7.93 26.83 -4.06
C ARG A 121 -9.32 27.27 -3.62
N GLU A 122 -9.74 28.44 -4.09
CA GLU A 122 -11.10 28.90 -3.86
C GLU A 122 -12.10 27.92 -4.52
N LYS A 123 -13.13 27.53 -3.77
CA LYS A 123 -14.13 26.58 -4.25
C LYS A 123 -15.15 27.30 -5.13
N THR A 124 -15.30 26.86 -6.37
CA THR A 124 -16.32 27.37 -7.31
C THR A 124 -17.65 26.61 -7.24
N ARG A 125 -17.65 25.42 -6.60
CA ARG A 125 -18.80 24.52 -6.46
C ARG A 125 -18.80 23.89 -5.07
N ILE A 126 -19.98 23.49 -4.59
CA ILE A 126 -20.15 22.80 -3.29
C ILE A 126 -19.46 21.43 -3.33
N VAL A 127 -19.59 20.70 -4.44
CA VAL A 127 -18.93 19.42 -4.68
C VAL A 127 -18.11 19.52 -5.97
N SER A 128 -16.84 19.17 -5.89
CA SER A 128 -15.95 18.97 -7.04
C SER A 128 -15.16 17.69 -6.78
N ILE A 129 -15.48 16.62 -7.50
CA ILE A 129 -14.91 15.29 -7.25
C ILE A 129 -14.66 14.54 -8.55
N LEU A 130 -13.51 13.87 -8.62
CA LEU A 130 -13.25 12.85 -9.61
C LEU A 130 -13.82 11.52 -9.10
N ALA A 131 -15.01 11.17 -9.59
CA ALA A 131 -15.65 9.89 -9.28
C ALA A 131 -15.41 8.92 -10.45
N SER A 132 -14.62 7.88 -10.21
CA SER A 132 -14.54 6.74 -11.14
C SER A 132 -15.82 5.89 -11.05
N GLN A 133 -15.96 4.90 -11.93
CA GLN A 133 -17.09 3.96 -11.90
C GLN A 133 -17.00 2.93 -10.75
N LYS A 134 -15.94 2.96 -9.92
CA LYS A 134 -15.78 2.01 -8.81
C LYS A 134 -16.95 2.17 -7.84
N ASN A 135 -17.59 1.06 -7.48
CA ASN A 135 -18.75 1.02 -6.58
C ASN A 135 -18.73 -0.17 -5.59
N THR A 136 -17.55 -0.77 -5.40
CA THR A 136 -17.41 -2.06 -4.69
C THR A 136 -17.39 -1.93 -3.18
N THR A 137 -16.87 -0.83 -2.63
CA THR A 137 -16.73 -0.62 -1.18
C THR A 137 -17.74 0.43 -0.70
N GLU A 138 -18.01 0.47 0.61
CA GLU A 138 -18.90 1.49 1.17
C GLU A 138 -18.41 2.91 0.90
N GLY A 139 -17.09 3.15 0.94
CA GLY A 139 -16.50 4.44 0.56
C GLY A 139 -16.73 4.78 -0.92
N HIS A 140 -16.72 3.80 -1.81
CA HIS A 140 -17.08 4.01 -3.21
C HIS A 140 -18.56 4.41 -3.36
N LYS A 141 -19.48 3.68 -2.72
CA LYS A 141 -20.92 3.97 -2.76
C LYS A 141 -21.24 5.35 -2.20
N LEU A 142 -20.64 5.72 -1.06
CA LEU A 142 -20.82 7.02 -0.44
C LEU A 142 -20.38 8.16 -1.36
N ARG A 143 -19.25 8.00 -2.07
CA ARG A 143 -18.76 8.97 -3.05
C ARG A 143 -19.79 9.23 -4.15
N HIS A 144 -20.39 8.17 -4.68
CA HIS A 144 -21.46 8.26 -5.67
C HIS A 144 -22.72 8.91 -5.09
N ALA A 145 -23.13 8.52 -3.89
CA ALA A 145 -24.30 9.12 -3.23
C ALA A 145 -24.13 10.64 -3.03
N VAL A 146 -22.95 11.10 -2.61
CA VAL A 146 -22.64 12.54 -2.50
C VAL A 146 -22.70 13.19 -3.88
N ARG A 147 -22.08 12.58 -4.90
CA ARG A 147 -22.15 13.09 -6.28
C ARG A 147 -23.60 13.28 -6.74
N TYR A 148 -24.45 12.27 -6.57
CA TYR A 148 -25.86 12.33 -6.99
C TYR A 148 -26.71 13.32 -6.21
N ARG A 149 -26.42 13.52 -4.92
CA ARG A 149 -27.12 14.50 -4.09
C ARG A 149 -26.96 15.94 -4.58
N TYR A 150 -25.83 16.27 -5.21
CA TYR A 150 -25.48 17.62 -5.65
C TYR A 150 -25.31 17.73 -7.17
N LEU A 151 -25.86 16.74 -7.91
CA LEU A 151 -26.01 16.79 -9.36
C LEU A 151 -27.31 17.54 -9.68
N ASP A 152 -27.22 18.87 -9.71
CA ASP A 152 -28.16 19.74 -10.42
C ASP A 152 -27.63 20.02 -11.83
#